data_AF-A0A6C0HZL1-F1
#
_entry.id   AF-A0A6C0HZL1-F1
#
_cell.length_a   1.000
_cell.length_b   1.000
_cell.length_c   1.000
_cell.angle_alpha   90.00
_cell.angle_beta   90.00
_cell.angle_gamma   90.00
#
_symmetry.space_group_name_H-M   'P 1'
#
loop_
_entity.id
_entity.type
_entity.pdbx_description
1 polymer ?
#
loop_
_entity_poly.entity_id
_entity_poly.type
_entity_poly.pdbx_seq_one_letter_code
_entity_poly.pdbx_strand_id
1 'polypeptide(L)'
;MSQNILDENNSDRRVIIEPIEKKQKKSEKVIKEKSKRVITQSKKWIFTENDLKFENQQELLKNVLEVLQNEKKENINKNTKILFQQINQKIYGYKTQDIEKSLYLPTEFINIDYVISRLIECPNCYYCKEPVQLIYEFVREPKQWTLDRIDNSRGHNCDNVEIACLRCNLRRRIMHHERFVFTKQLIIKKSG
;
A
#
# COMPACT_ATOMS: atom_id res chain seq x y z
N MET A 1 76.91 6.42 24.30
CA MET A 1 77.50 7.57 25.02
C MET A 1 76.54 8.73 24.82
N SER A 2 75.68 8.99 25.82
CA SER A 2 75.82 10.12 26.76
C SER A 2 75.36 11.43 26.09
N GLN A 3 74.46 12.27 26.59
CA GLN A 3 73.69 12.40 27.83
C GLN A 3 72.63 13.50 27.59
N ASN A 4 71.52 13.42 28.34
CA ASN A 4 70.60 14.46 28.89
C ASN A 4 70.61 15.89 28.30
N ILE A 5 69.45 16.53 28.18
CA ILE A 5 68.91 17.42 29.24
C ILE A 5 67.38 17.33 29.31
N LEU A 6 66.89 17.20 30.54
CA LEU A 6 65.52 17.37 31.00
C LEU A 6 65.17 18.87 30.98
N ASP A 7 63.95 19.19 30.55
CA ASP A 7 63.22 20.33 31.12
C ASP A 7 61.78 19.87 31.38
N GLU A 8 61.46 19.75 32.66
CA GLU A 8 60.10 19.66 33.19
C GLU A 8 59.42 21.03 33.03
N ASN A 9 58.18 21.05 32.55
CA ASN A 9 57.08 21.68 33.30
C ASN A 9 55.73 21.65 32.55
N ASN A 10 54.78 21.00 33.22
CA ASN A 10 53.45 21.54 33.55
C ASN A 10 52.20 21.11 32.71
N SER A 11 51.33 20.41 33.44
CA SER A 11 49.86 20.32 33.31
C SER A 11 49.25 19.36 32.27
N ASP A 12 49.18 18.11 32.68
CA ASP A 12 47.97 17.27 32.75
C ASP A 12 46.67 17.90 32.16
N ARG A 13 46.48 17.82 30.84
CA ARG A 13 45.17 18.05 30.19
C ARG A 13 44.46 16.71 30.02
N ARG A 14 43.72 16.28 31.04
CA ARG A 14 42.70 15.24 30.90
C ARG A 14 41.57 15.78 30.01
N VAL A 15 41.48 15.28 28.78
CA VAL A 15 40.33 15.53 27.90
C VAL A 15 39.14 14.75 28.44
N ILE A 16 38.25 15.44 29.15
CA ILE A 16 36.95 14.90 29.55
C ILE A 16 36.05 14.99 28.32
N ILE A 17 35.81 13.85 27.66
CA ILE A 17 34.79 13.73 26.62
C ILE A 17 33.46 13.51 27.33
N GLU A 18 32.67 14.55 27.50
CA GLU A 18 31.30 14.43 28.00
C GLU A 18 30.41 13.68 26.99
N PRO A 19 29.53 12.77 27.43
CA PRO A 19 28.59 12.10 26.54
C PRO A 19 27.60 13.14 25.99
N ILE A 20 27.57 13.30 24.67
CA ILE A 20 26.52 14.07 24.00
C ILE A 20 25.21 13.30 24.17
N GLU A 21 24.39 13.71 25.14
CA GLU A 21 23.02 13.24 25.28
C GLU A 21 22.22 13.62 24.03
N LYS A 22 22.05 12.66 23.11
CA LYS A 22 21.07 12.78 22.03
C LYS A 22 19.68 12.82 22.65
N LYS A 23 19.16 14.03 22.91
CA LYS A 23 17.74 14.27 23.20
C LYS A 23 16.92 13.78 22.01
N GLN A 24 16.51 12.51 22.04
CA GLN A 24 15.44 12.01 21.20
C GLN A 24 14.16 12.72 21.63
N LYS A 25 13.83 13.84 20.97
CA LYS A 25 12.47 14.36 20.99
C LYS A 25 11.56 13.26 20.44
N LYS A 26 10.93 12.48 21.32
CA LYS A 26 9.69 11.77 20.98
C LYS A 26 8.68 12.86 20.65
N SER A 27 8.57 13.21 19.36
CA SER A 27 7.42 13.97 18.91
C SER A 27 6.20 13.10 19.18
N GLU A 28 5.36 13.50 20.12
CA GLU A 28 4.02 12.94 20.25
C GLU A 28 3.37 13.04 18.87
N LYS A 29 3.13 11.89 18.25
CA LYS A 29 2.39 11.85 16.99
C LYS A 29 0.98 12.27 17.32
N VAL A 30 0.63 13.53 17.02
CA VAL A 30 -0.75 13.99 16.96
C VAL A 30 -1.50 13.01 16.06
N ILE A 31 -2.40 12.22 16.65
CA ILE A 31 -3.27 11.31 15.91
C ILE A 31 -4.25 12.20 15.16
N LYS A 32 -3.93 12.55 13.91
CA LYS A 32 -4.89 13.24 13.04
C LYS A 32 -6.08 12.30 12.82
N GLU A 33 -7.27 12.78 13.13
CA GLU A 33 -8.51 12.07 12.81
C GLU A 33 -8.55 11.71 11.32
N LYS A 34 -8.95 10.47 11.02
CA LYS A 34 -9.05 10.02 9.63
C LYS A 34 -10.23 10.74 8.97
N SER A 35 -9.95 11.47 7.89
CA SER A 35 -11.00 12.10 7.10
C SER A 35 -11.79 11.06 6.30
N LYS A 36 -13.11 11.27 6.20
CA LYS A 36 -13.98 10.50 5.29
C LYS A 36 -13.70 10.87 3.82
N ARG A 37 -13.93 9.92 2.92
CA ARG A 37 -13.79 10.15 1.47
C ARG A 37 -14.91 11.08 0.99
N VAL A 38 -14.61 11.91 -0.01
CA VAL A 38 -15.60 12.83 -0.59
C VAL A 38 -16.85 12.09 -1.08
N ILE A 39 -16.70 10.91 -1.70
CA ILE A 39 -17.84 10.13 -2.18
C ILE A 39 -18.78 9.70 -1.05
N THR A 40 -18.28 9.40 0.15
CA THR A 40 -19.10 8.92 1.28
C THR A 40 -19.98 10.01 1.87
N GLN A 41 -19.71 11.27 1.53
CA GLN A 41 -20.50 12.44 1.92
C GLN A 41 -21.54 12.81 0.85
N SER A 42 -21.51 12.13 -0.31
CA SER A 42 -22.42 12.40 -1.42
C SER A 42 -23.63 11.47 -1.40
N LYS A 43 -24.74 11.91 -2.01
CA LYS A 43 -25.93 11.06 -2.25
C LYS A 43 -25.65 9.81 -3.11
N LYS A 44 -24.46 9.71 -3.72
CA LYS A 44 -24.03 8.52 -4.47
C LYS A 44 -23.57 7.39 -3.55
N TRP A 45 -23.17 7.68 -2.31
CA TRP A 45 -22.82 6.64 -1.36
C TRP A 45 -24.09 6.01 -0.79
N ILE A 46 -24.35 4.77 -1.19
CA ILE A 46 -25.53 4.00 -0.80
C ILE A 46 -25.16 2.67 -0.13
N PHE A 47 -23.87 2.49 0.19
CA PHE A 47 -23.38 1.30 0.88
C PHE A 47 -23.75 1.35 2.36
N THR A 48 -24.34 0.26 2.83
CA THR A 48 -24.62 -0.02 4.24
C THR A 48 -23.40 -0.64 4.92
N GLU A 49 -23.42 -0.73 6.25
CA GLU A 49 -22.37 -1.46 7.00
C GLU A 49 -22.26 -2.92 6.56
N ASN A 50 -23.38 -3.55 6.17
CA ASN A 50 -23.36 -4.91 5.67
C ASN A 50 -22.62 -5.01 4.34
N ASP A 51 -22.78 -4.05 3.42
CA ASP A 51 -22.04 -4.00 2.15
C ASP A 51 -20.52 -3.86 2.36
N LEU A 52 -20.08 -3.35 3.52
CA LEU A 52 -18.66 -3.21 3.84
C LEU A 52 -18.02 -4.52 4.33
N LYS A 53 -18.79 -5.57 4.60
CA LYS A 53 -18.25 -6.90 4.96
C LYS A 53 -17.56 -7.54 3.75
N PHE A 54 -16.51 -8.31 4.01
CA PHE A 54 -15.68 -8.90 2.96
C PHE A 54 -16.49 -9.75 1.98
N GLU A 55 -17.36 -10.62 2.48
CA GLU A 55 -18.14 -11.56 1.69
C GLU A 55 -19.09 -10.83 0.73
N ASN A 56 -19.73 -9.76 1.21
CA ASN A 56 -20.63 -8.94 0.39
C ASN A 56 -19.87 -8.13 -0.67
N GLN A 57 -18.65 -7.66 -0.36
CA GLN A 57 -17.81 -7.01 -1.36
C GLN A 57 -17.35 -7.98 -2.45
N GLN A 58 -17.05 -9.24 -2.10
CA GLN A 58 -16.72 -10.28 -3.08
C GLN A 58 -17.93 -10.60 -3.97
N GLU A 59 -19.13 -10.64 -3.39
CA GLU A 59 -20.35 -10.83 -4.16
C GLU A 59 -20.61 -9.68 -5.15
N LEU A 60 -20.45 -8.43 -4.71
CA LEU A 60 -20.51 -7.27 -5.60
C LEU A 60 -19.48 -7.35 -6.74
N LEU A 61 -18.28 -7.86 -6.45
CA LEU A 61 -17.22 -8.02 -7.45
C LEU A 61 -17.55 -9.11 -8.49
N LYS A 62 -18.13 -10.24 -8.07
CA LYS A 62 -18.64 -11.27 -9.00
C LYS A 62 -19.74 -10.72 -9.90
N ASN A 63 -20.67 -9.95 -9.35
CA ASN A 63 -21.68 -9.24 -10.14
C ASN A 63 -21.04 -8.29 -11.16
N VAL A 64 -19.91 -7.64 -10.85
CA VAL A 64 -19.17 -6.83 -11.84
C VAL A 64 -18.63 -7.71 -12.97
N LEU A 65 -18.06 -8.88 -12.65
CA LEU A 65 -17.55 -9.81 -13.66
C LEU A 65 -18.66 -10.30 -14.59
N GLU A 66 -19.82 -10.68 -14.04
CA GLU A 66 -20.98 -11.09 -14.85
C GLU A 66 -21.47 -9.99 -15.80
N VAL A 67 -21.42 -8.73 -15.36
CA VAL A 67 -21.77 -7.57 -16.19
C VAL A 67 -20.76 -7.34 -17.30
N LEU A 68 -19.47 -7.61 -17.06
CA LEU A 68 -18.43 -7.49 -18.08
C LEU A 68 -18.56 -8.61 -19.14
N GLN A 69 -19.00 -9.80 -18.73
CA GLN A 69 -19.15 -10.96 -19.60
C GLN A 69 -20.48 -10.96 -20.38
N ASN A 70 -21.55 -10.37 -19.85
CA ASN A 70 -22.88 -10.38 -20.44
C ASN A 70 -23.25 -9.02 -21.04
N GLU A 71 -23.68 -8.98 -22.32
CA GLU A 71 -24.14 -7.75 -22.97
C GLU A 71 -25.50 -7.23 -22.44
N LYS A 72 -26.25 -8.03 -21.68
CA LYS A 72 -27.55 -7.67 -21.11
C LYS A 72 -27.40 -6.87 -19.82
N LYS A 73 -27.51 -5.54 -19.95
CA LYS A 73 -27.37 -4.55 -18.85
C LYS A 73 -28.62 -4.36 -17.97
N GLU A 74 -29.66 -5.17 -18.15
CA GLU A 74 -30.91 -4.98 -17.42
C GLU A 74 -30.73 -5.36 -15.94
N ASN A 75 -31.18 -4.47 -15.04
CA ASN A 75 -31.20 -4.66 -13.58
C ASN A 75 -29.85 -4.80 -12.85
N ILE A 76 -28.76 -4.21 -13.36
CA ILE A 76 -27.49 -4.14 -12.60
C ILE A 76 -27.70 -3.34 -11.30
N ASN A 77 -27.40 -3.98 -10.17
CA ASN A 77 -27.41 -3.40 -8.84
C ASN A 77 -26.58 -2.08 -8.82
N LYS A 78 -27.16 -1.02 -8.24
CA LYS A 78 -26.52 0.29 -8.12
C LYS A 78 -25.19 0.24 -7.35
N ASN A 79 -25.07 -0.62 -6.33
CA ASN A 79 -23.83 -0.88 -5.60
C ASN A 79 -22.74 -1.44 -6.54
N THR A 80 -23.09 -2.40 -7.40
CA THR A 80 -22.21 -2.98 -8.43
C THR A 80 -21.71 -1.91 -9.40
N LYS A 81 -22.59 -1.02 -9.88
CA LYS A 81 -22.20 0.09 -10.77
C LYS A 81 -21.21 1.04 -10.10
N ILE A 82 -21.43 1.36 -8.83
CA ILE A 82 -20.54 2.25 -8.07
C ILE A 82 -19.19 1.57 -7.85
N LEU A 83 -19.17 0.28 -7.44
CA LEU A 83 -17.92 -0.48 -7.28
C LEU A 83 -17.09 -0.48 -8.57
N PHE A 84 -17.72 -0.81 -9.70
CA PHE A 84 -17.08 -0.77 -11.02
C PHE A 84 -16.48 0.61 -11.33
N GLN A 85 -17.22 1.68 -11.06
CA GLN A 85 -16.73 3.05 -11.27
C GLN A 85 -15.54 3.37 -10.34
N GLN A 86 -15.59 2.96 -9.07
CA GLN A 86 -14.50 3.18 -8.12
C GLN A 86 -13.22 2.42 -8.51
N ILE A 87 -13.35 1.21 -9.04
CA ILE A 87 -12.21 0.44 -9.52
C ILE A 87 -11.58 1.11 -10.75
N ASN A 88 -12.40 1.48 -11.74
CA ASN A 88 -11.91 2.19 -12.92
C ASN A 88 -11.21 3.51 -12.55
N GLN A 89 -11.78 4.31 -11.65
CA GLN A 89 -11.12 5.54 -11.18
C GLN A 89 -9.72 5.27 -10.62
N LYS A 90 -9.54 4.17 -9.88
CA LYS A 90 -8.23 3.79 -9.36
C LYS A 90 -7.27 3.35 -10.48
N ILE A 91 -7.74 2.59 -11.47
CA ILE A 91 -6.97 2.23 -12.67
C ILE A 91 -6.48 3.47 -13.42
N TYR A 92 -7.36 4.45 -13.67
CA TYR A 92 -6.97 5.72 -14.28
C TYR A 92 -5.92 6.46 -13.45
N GLY A 93 -6.03 6.42 -12.12
CA GLY A 93 -5.01 6.99 -11.24
C GLY A 93 -3.63 6.33 -11.39
N TYR A 94 -3.56 5.02 -11.64
CA TYR A 94 -2.30 4.33 -11.94
C TYR A 94 -1.74 4.72 -13.30
N LYS A 95 -2.61 4.80 -14.33
CA LYS A 95 -2.23 5.27 -15.66
C LYS A 95 -1.61 6.66 -15.63
N THR A 96 -2.24 7.61 -14.95
CA THR A 96 -1.71 8.98 -14.81
C THR A 96 -0.34 8.97 -14.15
N GLN A 97 -0.16 8.21 -13.06
CA GLN A 97 1.15 8.09 -12.38
C GLN A 97 2.24 7.53 -13.30
N ASP A 98 1.90 6.55 -14.12
CA ASP A 98 2.88 5.94 -15.02
C ASP A 98 3.20 6.86 -16.20
N ILE A 99 2.24 7.63 -16.71
CA ILE A 99 2.50 8.67 -17.72
C ILE A 99 3.44 9.74 -17.16
N GLU A 100 3.16 10.26 -15.96
CA GLU A 100 3.98 11.27 -15.28
C GLU A 100 5.42 10.80 -15.04
N LYS A 101 5.63 9.49 -14.91
CA LYS A 101 6.94 8.87 -14.69
C LYS A 101 7.58 8.31 -15.96
N SER A 102 6.95 8.47 -17.12
CA SER A 102 7.39 7.87 -18.38
C SER A 102 7.52 6.33 -18.34
N LEU A 103 6.62 5.67 -17.61
CA LEU A 103 6.54 4.21 -17.43
C LEU A 103 5.33 3.57 -18.13
N TYR A 104 4.43 4.37 -18.71
CA TYR A 104 3.18 3.89 -19.29
C TYR A 104 3.39 3.21 -20.65
N LEU A 105 3.01 1.92 -20.73
CA LEU A 105 3.05 1.12 -21.96
C LEU A 105 1.62 0.67 -22.32
N PRO A 106 0.95 1.29 -23.31
CA PRO A 106 -0.46 1.03 -23.61
C PRO A 106 -0.82 -0.44 -23.85
N THR A 107 0.08 -1.20 -24.48
CA THR A 107 -0.13 -2.62 -24.83
C THR A 107 0.05 -3.57 -23.66
N GLU A 108 0.75 -3.14 -22.61
CA GLU A 108 1.06 -3.96 -21.43
C GLU A 108 0.27 -3.52 -20.19
N PHE A 109 -0.28 -2.31 -20.20
CA PHE A 109 -0.96 -1.71 -19.07
C PHE A 109 -2.20 -2.51 -18.67
N ILE A 110 -2.38 -2.69 -17.37
CA ILE A 110 -3.54 -3.37 -16.80
C ILE A 110 -4.88 -2.76 -17.27
N ASN A 111 -5.82 -3.61 -17.65
CA ASN A 111 -7.19 -3.20 -17.96
C ASN A 111 -8.17 -3.63 -16.86
N ILE A 112 -9.44 -3.25 -17.00
CA ILE A 112 -10.46 -3.55 -15.99
C ILE A 112 -10.68 -5.05 -15.82
N ASP A 113 -10.73 -5.81 -16.92
CA ASP A 113 -10.94 -7.27 -16.89
C ASP A 113 -9.84 -7.99 -16.12
N TYR A 114 -8.58 -7.62 -16.37
CA TYR A 114 -7.43 -8.12 -15.62
C TYR A 114 -7.56 -7.83 -14.12
N VAL A 115 -7.87 -6.58 -13.76
CA VAL A 115 -7.94 -6.17 -12.34
C VAL A 115 -9.09 -6.86 -11.61
N ILE A 116 -10.26 -6.99 -12.23
CA ILE A 116 -11.40 -7.71 -11.65
C ILE A 116 -11.04 -9.18 -11.45
N SER A 117 -10.46 -9.83 -12.45
CA SER A 117 -10.05 -11.24 -12.36
C SER A 117 -9.04 -11.46 -11.24
N ARG A 118 -7.99 -10.61 -11.13
CA ARG A 118 -7.00 -10.69 -10.05
C ARG A 118 -7.59 -10.46 -8.66
N LEU A 119 -8.55 -9.53 -8.51
CA LEU A 119 -9.21 -9.27 -7.23
C LEU A 119 -10.12 -10.44 -6.79
N ILE A 120 -10.67 -11.22 -7.73
CA ILE A 120 -11.45 -12.43 -7.45
C ILE A 120 -10.53 -13.61 -7.11
N GLU A 121 -9.50 -13.85 -7.93
CA GLU A 121 -8.56 -14.96 -7.75
C GLU A 121 -7.66 -14.80 -6.51
N CYS A 122 -7.28 -13.55 -6.21
CA CYS A 122 -6.34 -13.20 -5.16
C CYS A 122 -6.86 -12.02 -4.33
N PRO A 123 -7.93 -12.22 -3.53
CA PRO A 123 -8.59 -11.16 -2.75
C PRO A 123 -7.76 -10.72 -1.52
N ASN A 124 -6.60 -11.35 -1.29
CA ASN A 124 -5.74 -11.09 -0.17
C ASN A 124 -4.53 -10.27 -0.60
N CYS A 125 -4.07 -9.39 0.28
CA CYS A 125 -2.82 -8.67 0.10
C CYS A 125 -1.68 -9.68 -0.09
N TYR A 126 -0.95 -9.55 -1.19
CA TYR A 126 0.18 -10.40 -1.53
C TYR A 126 1.22 -10.49 -0.39
N TYR A 127 1.42 -9.39 0.35
CA TYR A 127 2.43 -9.31 1.41
C TYR A 127 1.96 -9.87 2.75
N CYS A 128 0.87 -9.34 3.32
CA CYS A 128 0.42 -9.72 4.67
C CYS A 128 -0.64 -10.82 4.68
N LYS A 129 -1.10 -11.28 3.50
CA LYS A 129 -2.12 -12.32 3.31
C LYS A 129 -3.50 -12.02 3.92
N GLU A 130 -3.69 -10.85 4.53
CA GLU A 130 -5.00 -10.36 4.96
C GLU A 130 -5.86 -9.94 3.76
N PRO A 131 -7.19 -10.12 3.81
CA PRO A 131 -8.12 -9.62 2.79
C PRO A 131 -8.00 -8.13 2.56
N VAL A 132 -8.05 -7.71 1.29
CA VAL A 132 -8.13 -6.28 0.92
C VAL A 132 -9.59 -5.80 0.89
N GLN A 133 -9.76 -4.50 1.09
CA GLN A 133 -11.06 -3.84 1.08
C GLN A 133 -11.27 -3.07 -0.24
N LEU A 134 -12.37 -3.37 -0.93
CA LEU A 134 -12.74 -2.73 -2.20
C LEU A 134 -13.48 -1.41 -1.97
N ILE A 135 -14.41 -1.42 -1.01
CA ILE A 135 -15.27 -0.29 -0.62
C ILE A 135 -14.95 0.09 0.81
N TYR A 136 -14.62 1.35 1.04
CA TYR A 136 -14.15 1.87 2.32
C TYR A 136 -14.53 3.34 2.48
N GLU A 137 -14.75 3.75 3.74
CA GLU A 137 -15.23 5.09 4.09
C GLU A 137 -14.11 6.12 4.27
N PHE A 138 -12.96 5.70 4.78
CA PHE A 138 -11.91 6.61 5.20
C PHE A 138 -10.83 6.81 4.13
N VAL A 139 -10.34 8.04 4.03
CA VAL A 139 -9.15 8.34 3.22
C VAL A 139 -7.96 7.57 3.78
N ARG A 140 -7.14 7.02 2.88
CA ARG A 140 -5.99 6.17 3.24
C ARG A 140 -6.36 5.00 4.15
N GLU A 141 -7.54 4.42 3.98
CA GLU A 141 -7.92 3.16 4.64
C GLU A 141 -6.80 2.12 4.48
N PRO A 142 -6.12 1.68 5.57
CA PRO A 142 -4.99 0.77 5.51
C PRO A 142 -5.24 -0.53 4.72
N LYS A 143 -6.46 -1.07 4.80
CA LYS A 143 -6.83 -2.31 4.11
C LYS A 143 -7.29 -2.11 2.68
N GLN A 144 -7.45 -0.88 2.20
CA GLN A 144 -7.91 -0.68 0.82
C GLN A 144 -6.98 -1.37 -0.17
N TRP A 145 -7.58 -2.00 -1.19
CA TRP A 145 -6.82 -2.64 -2.26
C TRP A 145 -6.01 -1.61 -3.04
N THR A 146 -4.85 -2.02 -3.53
CA THR A 146 -3.99 -1.28 -4.45
C THR A 146 -3.29 -2.27 -5.36
N LEU A 147 -2.80 -1.81 -6.51
CA LEU A 147 -1.77 -2.50 -7.28
C LEU A 147 -0.41 -1.95 -6.86
N ASP A 148 0.47 -2.83 -6.40
CA ASP A 148 1.88 -2.50 -6.11
C ASP A 148 2.76 -3.06 -7.23
N ARG A 149 3.68 -2.23 -7.73
CA ARG A 149 4.60 -2.63 -8.81
C ARG A 149 5.65 -3.59 -8.29
N ILE A 150 5.83 -4.75 -8.91
CA ILE A 150 6.90 -5.70 -8.53
C ILE A 150 8.26 -5.03 -8.74
N ASP A 151 8.48 -4.51 -9.95
CA ASP A 151 9.60 -3.66 -10.32
C ASP A 151 9.16 -2.19 -10.45
N ASN A 152 9.77 -1.30 -9.65
CA ASN A 152 9.47 0.12 -9.66
C ASN A 152 10.02 0.87 -10.88
N SER A 153 10.88 0.24 -11.69
CA SER A 153 11.38 0.78 -12.96
C SER A 153 10.44 0.53 -14.14
N ARG A 154 9.36 -0.24 -13.93
CA ARG A 154 8.34 -0.58 -14.94
C ARG A 154 6.97 -0.04 -14.52
N GLY A 155 6.04 0.13 -15.45
CA GLY A 155 4.67 0.61 -15.18
C GLY A 155 3.79 -0.44 -14.49
N HIS A 156 2.51 -0.11 -14.29
CA HIS A 156 1.48 -1.06 -13.85
C HIS A 156 1.05 -1.95 -15.02
N ASN A 157 1.96 -2.84 -15.43
CA ASN A 157 1.75 -3.79 -16.50
C ASN A 157 1.23 -5.12 -15.94
N CYS A 158 0.52 -5.90 -16.75
CA CYS A 158 -0.12 -7.16 -16.33
C CYS A 158 0.83 -8.19 -15.69
N ASP A 159 2.13 -8.13 -15.99
CA ASP A 159 3.16 -9.02 -15.43
C ASP A 159 3.98 -8.37 -14.29
N ASN A 160 3.71 -7.10 -13.97
CA ASN A 160 4.52 -6.30 -13.05
C ASN A 160 3.72 -5.78 -11.84
N VAL A 161 2.57 -6.37 -11.51
CA VAL A 161 1.74 -5.89 -10.41
C VAL A 161 1.27 -7.01 -9.49
N GLU A 162 1.15 -6.70 -8.21
CA GLU A 162 0.52 -7.55 -7.22
C GLU A 162 -0.59 -6.80 -6.47
N ILE A 163 -1.66 -7.51 -6.10
CA ILE A 163 -2.70 -6.97 -5.21
C ILE A 163 -2.10 -6.79 -3.82
N ALA A 164 -2.13 -5.56 -3.30
CA ALA A 164 -1.63 -5.25 -1.97
C ALA A 164 -2.60 -4.33 -1.21
N CYS A 165 -2.66 -4.47 0.11
CA CYS A 165 -3.29 -3.44 0.92
C CYS A 165 -2.40 -2.18 0.95
N LEU A 166 -3.03 -1.00 1.02
CA LEU A 166 -2.32 0.28 1.04
C LEU A 166 -1.24 0.34 2.14
N ARG A 167 -1.51 -0.23 3.32
CA ARG A 167 -0.53 -0.28 4.42
C ARG A 167 0.77 -0.97 4.02
N CYS A 168 0.68 -2.09 3.30
CA CYS A 168 1.85 -2.83 2.87
C CYS A 168 2.56 -2.12 1.71
N ASN A 169 1.82 -1.63 0.71
CA ASN A 169 2.38 -0.88 -0.41
C ASN A 169 3.19 0.34 0.07
N LEU A 170 2.60 1.17 0.96
CA LEU A 170 3.28 2.34 1.55
C LEU A 170 4.47 1.99 2.44
N ARG A 171 4.52 0.78 3.00
CA ARG A 171 5.64 0.29 3.80
C ARG A 171 6.75 -0.25 2.92
N ARG A 172 6.44 -1.02 1.87
CA ARG A 172 7.42 -1.52 0.91
C ARG A 172 8.19 -0.37 0.29
N ARG A 173 7.49 0.63 -0.27
CA ARG A 173 8.09 1.76 -1.00
C ARG A 173 9.05 1.28 -2.09
N ILE A 174 10.36 1.40 -1.84
CA ILE A 174 11.46 1.03 -2.73
C ILE A 174 12.17 -0.25 -2.28
N MET A 175 11.72 -0.89 -1.20
CA MET A 175 12.30 -2.15 -0.75
C MET A 175 12.09 -3.22 -1.82
N HIS A 176 13.15 -4.00 -2.05
CA HIS A 176 13.10 -5.14 -2.96
C HIS A 176 11.93 -6.05 -2.60
N HIS A 177 11.12 -6.36 -3.61
CA HIS A 177 9.84 -7.04 -3.44
C HIS A 177 9.99 -8.34 -2.62
N GLU A 178 10.94 -9.20 -2.99
CA GLU A 178 11.20 -10.47 -2.31
C GLU A 178 11.64 -10.32 -0.85
N ARG A 179 12.48 -9.31 -0.54
CA ARG A 179 12.92 -9.07 0.84
C ARG A 179 11.74 -8.67 1.72
N PHE A 180 10.87 -7.82 1.19
CA PHE A 180 9.69 -7.38 1.92
C PHE A 180 8.72 -8.56 2.15
N VAL A 181 8.51 -9.40 1.13
CA VAL A 181 7.72 -10.64 1.22
C VAL A 181 8.24 -11.55 2.32
N PHE A 182 9.53 -11.87 2.29
CA PHE A 182 10.18 -12.74 3.26
C PHE A 182 9.89 -12.27 4.69
N THR A 183 10.12 -10.99 4.98
CA THR A 183 9.89 -10.45 6.33
C THR A 183 8.41 -10.41 6.74
N LYS A 184 7.48 -10.32 5.79
CA LYS A 184 6.04 -10.22 6.08
C LYS A 184 5.38 -11.58 6.32
N GLN A 185 5.94 -12.63 5.75
CA GLN A 185 5.39 -13.98 5.78
C GLN A 185 6.19 -14.93 6.68
N LEU A 186 7.23 -14.42 7.36
CA LEU A 186 8.04 -15.20 8.29
C LEU A 186 7.23 -15.58 9.54
N ILE A 187 7.14 -16.88 9.82
CA ILE A 187 6.50 -17.44 11.01
C ILE A 187 7.61 -17.93 11.95
N ILE A 188 7.82 -17.23 13.07
CA ILE A 188 8.76 -17.69 14.12
C ILE A 188 7.99 -18.61 15.06
N LYS A 189 8.34 -19.90 15.06
CA LYS A 189 7.93 -20.83 16.12
C LYS A 189 9.01 -20.82 17.20
N LYS A 190 8.65 -20.41 18.41
CA LYS A 190 9.55 -20.55 19.57
C LYS A 190 9.55 -22.02 19.98
N SER A 191 10.72 -22.65 19.94
CA SER A 191 10.89 -23.98 20.51
C SER A 191 10.94 -23.82 22.03
N GLY A 192 10.07 -24.56 22.73
CA GLY A 192 10.05 -24.64 24.20
C GLY A 192 11.10 -25.59 24.72
#